data_AF-A0A0R1W9C9-F1
#
_entry.id   AF-A0A0R1W9C9-F1
#
_cell.length_a   1.000
_cell.length_b   1.000
_cell.length_c   1.000
_cell.angle_alpha   90.00
_cell.angle_beta   90.00
_cell.angle_gamma   90.00
#
_symmetry.space_group_name_H-M   'P 1'
#
loop_
_entity.id
_entity.type
_entity.pdbx_description
1 polymer ?
#
loop_
_entity_poly.entity_id
_entity_poly.type
_entity_poly.pdbx_seq_one_letter_code
_entity_poly.pdbx_strand_id
1 'polypeptide(L)' 'MKNQNSMEPNEDGKELKNSESLDETDNNEVDATVGHIEKLAPKQRDEVISKLEMYSGPIPHPDILKKYNDIDPGAAKKNN' A
#
# COMPACT_ATOMS: atom_id res chain seq x y z
N MET A 1 21.86 -56.59 -22.20
CA MET A 1 22.58 -55.31 -22.07
C MET A 1 22.04 -54.60 -20.84
N LYS A 2 22.91 -54.34 -19.86
CA LYS A 2 22.60 -53.49 -18.70
C LYS A 2 22.68 -52.05 -19.18
N ASN A 3 21.61 -51.27 -19.03
CA ASN A 3 21.76 -49.83 -18.93
C ASN A 3 21.04 -49.40 -17.66
N GLN A 4 21.87 -49.19 -16.64
CA GLN A 4 21.54 -48.61 -15.36
C GLN A 4 21.47 -47.09 -15.58
N ASN A 5 20.37 -46.48 -15.20
CA ASN A 5 20.33 -45.12 -14.67
C ASN A 5 19.03 -45.01 -13.88
N SER A 6 19.11 -45.54 -12.66
CA SER A 6 18.26 -45.17 -11.55
C SER A 6 18.69 -43.75 -11.14
N MET A 7 17.85 -42.75 -11.37
CA MET A 7 17.94 -41.49 -10.62
C MET A 7 16.69 -41.44 -9.74
N GLU A 8 16.92 -41.60 -8.45
CA GLU A 8 15.93 -41.54 -7.39
C GLU A 8 15.25 -40.15 -7.34
N PRO A 9 14.03 -40.04 -6.79
CA PRO A 9 13.40 -38.75 -6.58
C PRO A 9 14.21 -37.96 -5.55
N ASN A 10 14.63 -36.74 -5.91
CA ASN A 10 15.26 -35.84 -4.94
C ASN A 10 14.20 -35.38 -3.93
N GLU A 11 14.26 -35.95 -2.74
CA GLU A 11 13.75 -35.36 -1.51
C GLU A 11 14.54 -34.07 -1.25
N ASP A 12 14.01 -32.92 -1.67
CA ASP A 12 14.31 -31.64 -1.03
C ASP A 12 13.35 -30.58 -1.58
N GLY A 13 12.26 -30.39 -0.83
CA GLY A 13 11.32 -29.29 -1.00
C GLY A 13 12.02 -27.94 -0.82
N LYS A 14 12.49 -27.37 -1.92
CA LYS A 14 12.92 -25.97 -1.99
C LYS A 14 12.07 -25.30 -3.06
N GLU A 15 10.84 -24.98 -2.68
CA GLU A 15 10.08 -23.91 -3.31
C GLU A 15 10.99 -22.69 -3.34
N LEU A 16 11.24 -22.17 -4.54
CA LEU A 16 11.98 -20.95 -4.76
C LEU A 16 11.22 -19.83 -4.04
N LYS A 17 11.67 -19.51 -2.81
CA LYS A 17 11.20 -18.34 -2.08
C LYS A 17 11.61 -17.13 -2.90
N ASN A 18 10.65 -16.52 -3.58
CA ASN A 18 10.81 -15.18 -4.12
C ASN A 18 11.14 -14.26 -2.96
N SER A 19 12.43 -13.95 -2.87
CA SER A 19 12.99 -12.92 -2.02
C SER A 19 12.65 -11.58 -2.63
N GLU A 20 11.61 -10.94 -2.12
CA GLU A 20 11.56 -9.49 -2.06
C GLU A 20 10.93 -9.15 -0.71
N SER A 21 11.81 -8.84 0.24
CA SER A 21 11.45 -8.34 1.56
C SER A 21 10.67 -7.05 1.39
N LEU A 22 9.35 -7.14 1.44
CA LEU A 22 8.48 -6.00 1.70
C LEU A 22 8.76 -5.61 3.14
N ASP A 23 9.64 -4.61 3.28
CA ASP A 23 9.75 -3.65 4.37
C ASP A 23 8.83 -3.98 5.56
N GLU A 24 9.36 -4.68 6.57
CA GLU A 24 8.75 -4.76 7.90
C GLU A 24 8.86 -3.39 8.56
N THR A 25 8.18 -2.39 8.01
CA THR A 25 7.91 -1.15 8.70
C THR A 25 6.97 -1.45 9.87
N ASP A 26 7.33 -0.92 11.02
CA ASP A 26 6.83 -1.28 12.35
C ASP A 26 5.30 -1.21 12.45
N ASN A 27 4.61 -2.36 12.27
CA ASN A 27 3.14 -2.45 12.40
C ASN A 27 2.63 -1.88 13.74
N ASN A 28 3.48 -1.89 14.77
CA ASN A 28 3.20 -1.32 16.08
C ASN A 28 2.87 0.18 16.05
N GLU A 29 3.50 0.96 15.18
CA GLU A 29 3.27 2.41 15.10
C GLU A 29 1.92 2.73 14.44
N VAL A 30 1.55 1.95 13.42
CA VAL A 30 0.26 2.05 12.74
C VAL A 30 -0.86 1.71 13.70
N ASP A 31 -0.75 0.58 14.42
CA ASP A 31 -1.75 0.15 15.40
C ASP A 31 -1.89 1.16 16.55
N ALA A 32 -0.77 1.73 17.02
CA ALA A 32 -0.80 2.79 18.01
C ALA A 32 -1.56 4.01 17.48
N THR A 33 -1.31 4.44 16.24
CA THR A 33 -1.97 5.59 15.62
C THR A 33 -3.48 5.37 15.46
N VAL A 34 -3.89 4.19 14.99
CA VAL A 34 -5.31 3.80 14.90
C VAL A 34 -5.97 3.85 16.28
N GLY A 35 -5.31 3.29 17.30
CA GLY A 35 -5.79 3.32 18.68
C GLY A 35 -5.94 4.73 19.27
N HIS A 36 -5.17 5.73 18.80
CA HIS A 36 -5.37 7.13 19.18
C HIS A 36 -6.62 7.72 18.53
N ILE A 37 -6.86 7.42 17.24
CA ILE A 37 -8.02 7.90 16.48
C ILE A 37 -9.33 7.34 17.06
N GLU A 38 -9.33 6.07 17.49
CA GLU A 38 -10.48 5.42 18.13
C GLU A 38 -10.87 6.03 19.48
N LYS A 39 -9.95 6.74 20.15
CA LYS A 39 -10.21 7.43 21.43
C LYS A 39 -10.73 8.86 21.26
N LEU A 40 -10.69 9.41 20.04
CA LEU A 40 -11.21 10.74 19.76
C LEU A 40 -12.73 10.80 19.91
N ALA A 41 -13.25 11.99 20.21
CA ALA A 41 -14.69 12.25 20.19
C ALA A 41 -15.26 11.99 18.79
N PRO A 42 -16.53 11.55 18.65
CA PRO A 42 -17.10 11.14 17.37
C PRO A 42 -16.88 12.15 16.23
N LYS A 43 -17.16 13.43 16.48
CA LYS A 43 -16.96 14.50 15.49
C LYS A 43 -15.52 14.64 15.01
N GLN A 44 -14.55 14.47 15.90
CA GLN A 44 -13.13 14.58 15.56
C GLN A 44 -12.65 13.36 14.80
N ARG A 45 -13.18 12.18 15.12
CA ARG A 45 -12.92 10.96 14.36
C ARG A 45 -13.47 11.05 12.93
N ASP A 46 -14.70 11.53 12.79
CA ASP A 46 -15.33 11.75 11.49
C ASP A 46 -14.53 12.73 10.63
N GLU A 47 -13.98 13.80 11.23
CA GLU A 47 -13.11 14.76 10.55
C GLU A 47 -11.80 14.11 10.05
N VAL A 48 -11.16 13.29 10.88
CA VAL A 48 -9.93 12.55 10.50
C VAL A 48 -10.22 11.57 9.36
N ILE A 49 -11.29 10.77 9.47
CA ILE A 49 -11.68 9.81 8.43
C ILE A 49 -12.00 10.54 7.13
N SER A 50 -12.82 11.60 7.17
CA SER A 50 -13.17 12.38 5.98
C SER A 50 -11.92 12.94 5.28
N LYS A 51 -10.95 13.42 6.06
CA LYS A 51 -9.68 13.91 5.50
C LYS A 51 -8.85 12.79 4.87
N LEU A 52 -8.81 11.60 5.47
CA LEU A 52 -8.13 10.42 4.90
C LEU A 52 -8.83 9.92 3.63
N GLU A 53 -10.17 9.90 3.60
CA GLU A 53 -10.96 9.54 2.43
C GLU A 53 -10.75 10.50 1.25
N MET A 54 -10.58 11.80 1.51
CA MET A 54 -10.19 12.76 0.47
C MET A 54 -8.85 12.41 -0.18
N TYR A 55 -7.95 11.76 0.55
CA TYR A 55 -6.64 11.35 0.04
C TYR A 55 -6.63 9.96 -0.63
N SER A 56 -7.57 9.08 -0.26
CA SER A 56 -7.74 7.75 -0.89
C SER A 56 -8.82 7.72 -1.99
N GLY A 57 -9.56 8.80 -2.19
CA GLY A 57 -10.54 8.94 -3.27
C GLY A 57 -9.91 9.22 -4.65
N PRO A 58 -10.71 9.28 -5.73
CA PRO A 58 -10.23 9.57 -7.09
C PRO A 58 -9.69 11.00 -7.28
N ILE A 59 -9.74 11.84 -6.23
CA ILE A 59 -9.23 13.20 -6.26
C ILE A 59 -7.77 13.15 -5.78
N PRO A 60 -6.80 13.52 -6.62
CA PRO A 60 -5.39 13.53 -6.24
C PRO A 60 -5.12 14.48 -5.08
N HIS A 61 -4.08 14.17 -4.28
CA HIS A 61 -3.56 15.07 -3.25
C HIS A 61 -3.33 16.50 -3.83
N PRO A 62 -3.59 17.58 -3.07
CA PRO A 62 -3.43 18.96 -3.54
C PRO A 62 -2.08 19.24 -4.21
N ASP A 63 -0.99 18.66 -3.69
CA ASP A 63 0.35 18.80 -4.28
C ASP A 63 0.46 18.17 -5.68
N ILE A 64 -0.30 17.11 -5.96
CA ILE A 64 -0.37 16.49 -7.28
C ILE A 64 -1.20 17.38 -8.21
N LEU A 65 -2.35 17.90 -7.75
CA LEU A 65 -3.16 18.86 -8.50
C LEU A 65 -2.37 20.11 -8.89
N LYS A 66 -1.52 20.61 -7.99
CA LYS A 66 -0.63 21.73 -8.28
C LYS A 66 0.34 21.40 -9.41
N LYS A 67 0.95 20.21 -9.41
CA LYS A 67 1.85 19.78 -10.50
C LYS A 67 1.14 19.71 -11.84
N TYR A 68 -0.10 19.24 -11.89
CA TYR A 68 -0.89 19.26 -13.14
C TYR A 68 -1.10 20.68 -13.65
N ASN A 69 -1.43 21.63 -12.78
CA ASN A 69 -1.54 23.04 -13.16
C ASN A 69 -0.22 23.69 -13.57
N ASP A 70 0.90 23.26 -12.98
CA ASP A 70 2.25 23.73 -13.34
C ASP A 70 2.65 23.24 -14.75
N ILE A 71 2.11 22.11 -15.20
CA ILE A 71 2.33 21.54 -16.55
C ILE A 71 1.35 22.13 -17.57
N ASP A 72 0.07 22.23 -17.21
CA ASP A 72 -1.00 22.76 -18.06
C ASP A 72 -2.00 23.57 -17.21
N PRO A 73 -1.99 24.91 -17.31
CA PRO A 73 -2.83 25.77 -16.48
C PRO A 73 -4.32 25.47 -16.63
N GLY A 74 -4.93 24.93 -15.58
CA GLY A 74 -6.35 24.58 -15.55
C GLY A 74 -6.63 23.09 -15.72
N ALA A 75 -5.61 22.26 -15.95
CA ALA A 75 -5.75 20.80 -16.01
C ALA A 75 -6.25 20.18 -14.70
N ALA A 76 -6.06 20.85 -13.56
CA ALA A 76 -6.58 20.40 -12.27
C ALA A 76 -8.05 20.81 -12.00
N LYS A 77 -8.71 21.52 -12.94
CA LYS A 77 -10.12 21.90 -12.76
C LYS A 77 -11.01 20.68 -12.94
N LYS A 78 -11.97 20.51 -12.03
CA LYS A 78 -13.02 19.49 -12.15
C LYS A 78 -13.90 19.87 -13.36
N ASN A 79 -14.07 18.94 -14.30
CA ASN A 79 -15.00 19.14 -15.42
C ASN A 79 -16.42 19.27 -14.86
N ASN A 80 -17.09 20.40 -15.15
CA ASN A 80 -18.47 20.69 -14.75
C ASN A 80 -19.49 19.87 -15.54
#